data_AF-A0A919HPB2-F1
#
_entry.id   AF-A0A919HPB2-F1
#
_cell.length_a   1.000
_cell.length_b   1.000
_cell.length_c   1.000
_cell.angle_alpha   90.00
_cell.angle_beta   90.00
_cell.angle_gamma   90.00
#
_symmetry.space_group_name_H-M   'P 1'
#
loop_
_entity.id
_entity.type
_entity.pdbx_description
1 polymer ?
#
loop_
_entity_poly.entity_id
_entity_poly.type
_entity_poly.pdbx_seq_one_letter_code
_entity_poly.pdbx_strand_id
1 'polypeptide(L)'
;MAGNVVVVGGRVADNYSTGEPPGVVRAFDVHTGKLAWAWDPGNPALTGVPPEGQTYTRGTPNVWSAMSYDAKLNLIYLPTGNATPDFFGGERTALDDKYSSSIVAVDATTGRALALPDHTPRSVGL
;
A
#
# COMPACT_ATOMS: atom_id res chain seq x y z
N MET A 1 -0.36 -4.73 -15.11
CA MET A 1 0.23 -3.47 -15.61
C MET A 1 -0.85 -2.40 -15.57
N ALA A 2 -0.50 -1.16 -15.27
CA ALA A 2 -1.38 0.00 -15.22
C ALA A 2 -0.69 1.13 -15.98
N GLY A 3 -1.19 1.48 -17.17
CA GLY A 3 -0.47 2.38 -18.09
C GLY A 3 0.95 1.88 -18.36
N ASN A 4 1.95 2.71 -17.99
CA ASN A 4 3.37 2.43 -18.19
C ASN A 4 4.08 1.81 -16.98
N VAL A 5 3.33 1.34 -15.97
CA VAL A 5 3.92 0.70 -14.79
C VAL A 5 3.46 -0.73 -14.56
N VAL A 6 4.37 -1.57 -14.06
CA VAL A 6 4.08 -2.86 -13.43
C VAL A 6 4.03 -2.62 -11.93
N VAL A 7 2.91 -2.94 -11.31
CA VAL A 7 2.70 -2.78 -9.87
C VAL A 7 2.79 -4.12 -9.18
N VAL A 8 3.54 -4.16 -8.09
CA VAL A 8 3.89 -5.35 -7.32
C VAL A 8 3.57 -5.07 -5.85
N GLY A 9 2.63 -5.83 -5.32
CA GLY A 9 2.40 -5.94 -3.88
C GLY A 9 3.34 -6.97 -3.24
N GLY A 10 3.16 -7.22 -1.96
CA GLY A 10 3.92 -8.23 -1.23
C GLY A 10 2.98 -9.14 -0.46
N ARG A 11 3.28 -10.44 -0.45
CA ARG A 11 2.78 -11.33 0.60
C ARG A 11 3.79 -11.28 1.75
N VAL A 12 3.35 -10.82 2.90
CA VAL A 12 4.14 -10.84 4.14
C VAL A 12 3.62 -12.00 4.99
N ALA A 13 4.49 -12.69 5.74
CA ALA A 13 4.06 -13.72 6.68
C ALA A 13 3.54 -13.06 7.97
N ASP A 14 2.39 -12.44 7.88
CA ASP A 14 1.67 -11.56 8.82
C ASP A 14 1.13 -12.22 10.11
N ASN A 15 1.75 -13.32 10.57
CA ASN A 15 1.28 -14.09 11.74
C ASN A 15 2.37 -14.50 12.74
N TYR A 16 3.58 -13.92 12.66
CA TYR A 16 4.70 -14.31 13.53
C TYR A 16 5.16 -13.23 14.53
N SER A 17 5.03 -11.94 14.20
CA SER A 17 5.55 -10.85 15.03
C SER A 17 4.82 -9.52 14.81
N THR A 18 4.90 -8.56 15.73
CA THR A 18 4.49 -7.16 15.48
C THR A 18 5.52 -6.38 14.64
N GLY A 19 6.67 -7.00 14.33
CA GLY A 19 7.74 -6.42 13.52
C GLY A 19 7.77 -6.89 12.06
N GLU A 20 6.67 -7.31 11.45
CA GLU A 20 6.74 -7.90 10.10
C GLU A 20 7.29 -6.92 9.04
N PRO A 21 7.86 -7.46 7.94
CA PRO A 21 8.29 -6.66 6.80
C PRO A 21 7.22 -5.68 6.31
N PRO A 22 7.60 -4.49 5.81
CA PRO A 22 6.66 -3.50 5.30
C PRO A 22 5.78 -4.03 4.17
N GLY A 23 4.46 -3.77 4.24
CA GLY A 23 3.45 -4.09 3.22
C GLY A 23 3.49 -3.19 1.98
N VAL A 24 4.65 -2.60 1.68
CA VAL A 24 4.84 -1.57 0.65
C VAL A 24 4.52 -2.11 -0.74
N VAL A 25 3.66 -1.37 -1.45
CA VAL A 25 3.38 -1.60 -2.87
C VAL A 25 4.36 -0.80 -3.71
N ARG A 26 4.97 -1.43 -4.72
CA ARG A 26 5.96 -0.79 -5.59
C ARG A 26 5.51 -0.83 -7.03
N ALA A 27 5.85 0.21 -7.76
CA ALA A 27 5.64 0.27 -9.20
C ALA A 27 6.97 0.49 -9.93
N PHE A 28 7.12 -0.20 -11.05
CA PHE A 28 8.30 -0.12 -11.90
C PHE A 28 7.87 0.29 -13.30
N ASP A 29 8.64 1.18 -13.91
CA ASP A 29 8.45 1.58 -15.30
C ASP A 29 8.68 0.37 -16.22
N VAL A 30 7.74 0.11 -17.12
CA VAL A 30 7.74 -1.11 -17.96
C VAL A 30 8.85 -1.12 -19.01
N HIS A 31 9.40 0.04 -19.37
CA HIS A 31 10.41 0.16 -20.42
C HIS A 31 11.83 0.09 -19.86
N THR A 32 12.03 0.59 -18.65
CA THR A 32 13.35 0.76 -18.03
C THR A 32 13.59 -0.15 -16.83
N GLY A 33 12.52 -0.69 -16.24
CA GLY A 33 12.59 -1.47 -14.99
C GLY A 33 12.93 -0.64 -13.75
N LYS A 34 13.05 0.68 -13.88
CA LYS A 34 13.35 1.58 -12.75
C LYS A 34 12.13 1.71 -11.85
N LEU A 35 12.37 1.87 -10.54
CA LEU A 35 11.31 2.18 -9.57
C LEU A 35 10.67 3.52 -9.98
N ALA A 36 9.37 3.48 -10.28
CA ALA A 36 8.58 4.65 -10.60
C ALA A 36 8.04 5.31 -9.32
N TRP A 37 7.48 4.50 -8.42
CA TRP A 37 7.03 4.93 -7.11
C TRP A 37 6.93 3.75 -6.13
N ALA A 38 6.86 4.07 -4.85
CA ALA A 38 6.51 3.14 -3.79
C ALA A 38 5.45 3.77 -2.88
N TRP A 39 4.44 3.00 -2.51
CA TRP A 39 3.39 3.41 -1.60
C TRP A 39 3.54 2.65 -0.28
N ASP A 40 3.78 3.41 0.80
CA ASP A 40 3.83 2.93 2.16
C ASP A 40 2.55 3.37 2.89
N PRO A 41 1.70 2.44 3.35
CA PRO A 41 0.50 2.78 4.12
C PRO A 41 0.83 3.67 5.33
N GLY A 42 1.95 3.39 6.01
CA GLY A 42 2.38 4.12 7.20
C GLY A 42 3.03 5.46 6.94
N ASN A 43 3.46 5.70 5.69
CA ASN A 43 3.93 7.01 5.25
C ASN A 43 3.45 7.32 3.82
N PRO A 44 2.16 7.67 3.63
CA PRO A 44 1.57 7.86 2.29
C PRO A 44 2.15 9.03 1.50
N ALA A 45 2.91 9.91 2.16
CA ALA A 45 3.61 11.02 1.51
C ALA A 45 4.91 10.58 0.83
N LEU A 46 5.50 9.46 1.27
CA LEU A 46 6.67 8.86 0.64
C LEU A 46 6.22 8.18 -0.66
N THR A 47 6.86 8.56 -1.78
CA THR A 47 6.55 8.04 -3.12
C THR A 47 7.76 7.34 -3.76
N GLY A 48 8.68 6.82 -2.96
CA GLY A 48 9.94 6.23 -3.45
C GLY A 48 10.68 5.45 -2.37
N VAL A 49 12.00 5.34 -2.50
CA VAL A 49 12.85 4.72 -1.47
C VAL A 49 12.96 5.65 -0.25
N PRO A 50 12.93 5.14 0.99
CA PRO A 50 13.15 5.95 2.17
C PRO A 50 14.52 6.65 2.10
N PRO A 51 14.68 7.82 2.73
CA PRO A 51 15.98 8.46 2.88
C PRO A 51 17.01 7.53 3.53
N GLU A 52 18.29 7.83 3.33
CA GLU A 52 19.38 7.05 3.93
C GLU A 52 19.21 6.94 5.45
N GLY A 53 19.42 5.73 5.98
CA GLY A 53 19.23 5.42 7.40
C GLY A 53 17.77 5.21 7.83
N GLN A 54 16.79 5.39 6.93
CA GLN A 54 15.38 5.12 7.20
C GLN A 54 14.91 3.83 6.54
N THR A 55 13.79 3.29 7.04
CA THR A 55 13.12 2.12 6.46
C THR A 55 11.65 2.43 6.23
N TYR A 56 11.02 1.66 5.35
CA TYR A 56 9.56 1.71 5.23
C TYR A 56 8.89 1.25 6.52
N THR A 57 7.66 1.68 6.73
CA THR A 57 6.89 1.40 7.94
C THR A 57 6.63 -0.10 8.06
N ARG A 58 7.15 -0.71 9.13
CA ARG A 58 7.00 -2.14 9.44
C ARG A 58 5.58 -2.44 9.93
N GLY A 59 5.17 -3.70 9.80
CA GLY A 59 3.85 -4.18 10.26
C GLY A 59 2.65 -3.59 9.52
N THR A 60 2.88 -2.90 8.40
CA THR A 60 1.81 -2.31 7.60
C THR A 60 1.04 -3.37 6.81
N PRO A 61 -0.29 -3.19 6.60
CA PRO A 61 -1.08 -4.08 5.78
C PRO A 61 -0.47 -4.28 4.39
N ASN A 62 -0.40 -5.54 3.96
CA ASN A 62 0.19 -5.92 2.69
C ASN A 62 -0.88 -6.03 1.58
N VAL A 63 -0.45 -6.14 0.32
CA VAL A 63 -1.34 -6.37 -0.83
C VAL A 63 -0.91 -7.66 -1.50
N TRP A 64 -1.49 -8.78 -1.08
CA TRP A 64 -1.14 -10.12 -1.57
C TRP A 64 -2.06 -10.64 -2.68
N SER A 65 -3.23 -10.02 -2.84
CA SER A 65 -4.25 -10.43 -3.80
C SER A 65 -4.15 -9.65 -5.13
N ALA A 66 -4.98 -10.03 -6.10
CA ALA A 66 -5.05 -9.39 -7.40
C ALA A 66 -5.53 -7.93 -7.29
N MET A 67 -4.82 -7.03 -7.95
CA MET A 67 -5.18 -5.61 -8.09
C MET A 67 -6.00 -5.37 -9.37
N SER A 68 -6.82 -4.33 -9.39
CA SER A 68 -7.52 -3.86 -10.59
C SER A 68 -7.10 -2.44 -10.98
N TYR A 69 -7.26 -2.07 -12.24
CA TYR A 69 -6.87 -0.77 -12.80
C TYR A 69 -7.98 -0.17 -13.65
N ASP A 70 -8.34 1.09 -13.38
CA ASP A 70 -9.23 1.90 -14.22
C ASP A 70 -8.40 2.93 -14.99
N ALA A 71 -8.26 2.71 -16.29
CA ALA A 71 -7.49 3.57 -17.18
C ALA A 71 -8.11 4.96 -17.40
N LYS A 72 -9.44 5.10 -17.26
CA LYS A 72 -10.12 6.39 -17.42
C LYS A 72 -9.86 7.31 -16.24
N LEU A 73 -9.81 6.73 -15.04
CA LEU A 73 -9.56 7.46 -13.80
C LEU A 73 -8.07 7.51 -13.44
N ASN A 74 -7.24 6.71 -14.11
CA ASN A 74 -5.83 6.48 -13.78
C ASN A 74 -5.63 5.95 -12.35
N LEU A 75 -6.53 5.10 -11.89
CA LEU A 75 -6.53 4.57 -10.51
C LEU A 75 -6.27 3.07 -10.48
N ILE A 76 -5.44 2.65 -9.54
CA ILE A 76 -5.22 1.25 -9.17
C ILE A 76 -5.92 1.01 -7.84
N TYR A 77 -6.69 -0.07 -7.76
CA TYR A 77 -7.37 -0.49 -6.54
C TYR A 77 -6.57 -1.61 -5.89
N LEU A 78 -6.15 -1.36 -4.66
CA LEU A 78 -5.28 -2.20 -3.85
C LEU A 78 -6.11 -2.86 -2.73
N PRO A 79 -6.37 -4.18 -2.79
CA PRO A 79 -6.95 -4.89 -1.66
C PRO A 79 -5.88 -5.11 -0.60
N THR A 80 -6.03 -4.48 0.56
CA THR A 80 -5.11 -4.62 1.68
C THR A 80 -5.53 -5.75 2.60
N GLY A 81 -4.55 -6.48 3.13
CA GLY A 81 -4.73 -7.49 4.17
C GLY A 81 -5.03 -6.89 5.55
N ASN A 82 -4.95 -7.70 6.58
CA ASN A 82 -5.08 -7.23 7.96
C ASN A 82 -3.76 -6.60 8.44
N ALA A 83 -3.86 -5.71 9.43
CA ALA A 83 -2.71 -5.35 10.25
C ALA A 83 -2.28 -6.56 11.09
N THR A 84 -0.97 -6.75 11.16
CA THR A 84 -0.35 -7.82 11.93
C THR A 84 -0.41 -7.53 13.43
N PRO A 85 -0.69 -8.54 14.29
CA PRO A 85 -1.01 -9.93 13.98
C PRO A 85 -2.47 -10.10 13.53
N ASP A 86 -2.70 -10.84 12.44
CA ASP A 86 -4.00 -10.93 11.75
C ASP A 86 -5.19 -11.29 12.66
N PHE A 87 -4.95 -12.10 13.69
CA PHE A 87 -5.98 -12.62 14.59
C PHE A 87 -6.10 -11.87 15.92
N PHE A 88 -5.21 -10.91 16.22
CA PHE A 88 -5.21 -10.18 17.50
C PHE A 88 -5.31 -8.67 17.29
N GLY A 89 -6.51 -8.12 17.50
CA GLY A 89 -6.78 -6.69 17.34
C GLY A 89 -6.41 -5.81 18.55
N GLY A 90 -5.85 -6.37 19.63
CA GLY A 90 -5.65 -5.65 20.89
C GLY A 90 -4.58 -4.54 20.84
N GLU A 91 -3.73 -4.54 19.81
CA GLU A 91 -2.67 -3.54 19.59
C GLU A 91 -2.89 -2.70 18.32
N ARG A 92 -4.10 -2.73 17.74
CA ARG A 92 -4.40 -1.94 16.54
C ARG A 92 -4.20 -0.45 16.78
N THR A 93 -3.53 0.18 15.83
CA THR A 93 -3.30 1.61 15.77
C THR A 93 -4.35 2.28 14.88
N ALA A 94 -4.47 3.61 14.97
CA ALA A 94 -5.32 4.38 14.06
C ALA A 94 -4.93 4.22 12.58
N LEU A 95 -3.68 3.84 12.30
CA LEU A 95 -3.23 3.51 10.95
C LEU A 95 -3.81 2.17 10.48
N ASP A 96 -3.86 1.19 11.38
CA ASP A 96 -4.37 -0.14 11.09
C ASP A 96 -5.85 -0.09 10.78
N ASP A 97 -6.64 0.63 11.58
CA ASP A 97 -8.08 0.82 11.32
C ASP A 97 -8.34 1.54 9.99
N LYS A 98 -7.39 2.36 9.54
CA LYS A 98 -7.52 3.16 8.33
C LYS A 98 -7.21 2.38 7.05
N TYR A 99 -6.33 1.38 7.10
CA TYR A 99 -5.87 0.67 5.91
C TYR A 99 -5.99 -0.84 5.96
N SER A 100 -6.32 -1.46 7.10
CA SER A 100 -6.54 -2.90 7.17
C SER A 100 -7.86 -3.29 6.53
N SER A 101 -7.93 -4.49 5.96
CA SER A 101 -9.16 -5.08 5.38
C SER A 101 -9.92 -4.08 4.51
N SER A 102 -9.20 -3.38 3.64
CA SER A 102 -9.71 -2.23 2.89
C SER A 102 -9.41 -2.32 1.40
N ILE A 103 -10.15 -1.55 0.61
CA ILE A 103 -9.80 -1.24 -0.78
C ILE A 103 -9.24 0.17 -0.85
N VAL A 104 -7.94 0.32 -1.16
CA VAL A 104 -7.28 1.63 -1.32
C VAL A 104 -7.14 1.96 -2.81
N ALA A 105 -7.60 3.14 -3.23
CA ALA A 105 -7.34 3.65 -4.58
C ALA A 105 -6.08 4.53 -4.60
N VAL A 106 -5.12 4.21 -5.47
CA VAL A 106 -3.90 5.00 -5.71
C VAL A 106 -3.82 5.48 -7.15
N ASP A 107 -3.28 6.67 -7.38
CA ASP A 107 -2.97 7.14 -8.72
C ASP A 107 -1.83 6.32 -9.35
N ALA A 108 -2.05 5.81 -10.57
CA ALA A 108 -1.12 4.88 -11.22
C ALA A 108 0.22 5.51 -11.59
N THR A 109 0.27 6.83 -11.77
CA THR A 109 1.47 7.55 -12.19
C THR A 109 2.35 7.93 -10.99
N THR A 110 1.72 8.30 -9.88
CA THR A 110 2.39 8.89 -8.72
C THR A 110 2.42 8.00 -7.48
N GLY A 111 1.59 6.96 -7.42
CA GLY A 111 1.45 6.08 -6.26
C GLY A 111 0.73 6.74 -5.07
N ARG A 112 0.18 7.96 -5.23
CA ARG A 112 -0.49 8.67 -4.15
C ARG A 112 -1.89 8.09 -3.92
N ALA A 113 -2.21 7.76 -2.67
CA ALA A 113 -3.55 7.37 -2.28
C ALA A 113 -4.52 8.53 -2.47
N LEU A 114 -5.69 8.24 -3.05
CA LEU A 114 -6.77 9.21 -3.18
C LEU A 114 -7.41 9.44 -1.81
N ALA A 115 -7.42 10.69 -1.34
CA ALA A 115 -8.16 11.08 -0.14
C ALA A 115 -9.54 11.68 -0.51
N LEU A 116 -10.53 11.45 0.35
CA LEU A 116 -11.74 12.24 0.47
C LEU A 116 -11.37 13.69 0.89
N PRO A 117 -12.27 14.67 0.68
CA PRO A 117 -12.00 16.09 0.96
C PRO A 117 -11.63 16.41 2.42
N ASP A 118 -11.85 15.48 3.35
CA ASP A 118 -11.47 15.53 4.77
C ASP A 118 -10.07 14.96 5.03
N HIS A 119 -9.28 14.69 3.99
CA HIS A 119 -7.96 14.04 4.03
C HIS A 119 -7.98 12.57 4.50
N THR A 120 -9.15 11.94 4.52
CA THR A 120 -9.29 10.50 4.76
C THR A 120 -9.07 9.75 3.44
N PRO A 121 -8.06 8.90 3.27
CA PRO A 121 -7.91 8.00 2.13
C PRO A 121 -9.22 7.27 1.86
N ARG A 122 -9.57 7.08 0.58
CA ARG A 122 -10.65 6.18 0.20
C ARG A 122 -10.19 4.75 0.45
N SER A 123 -10.31 4.32 1.69
CA SER A 123 -10.39 2.92 2.10
C SER A 123 -11.85 2.63 2.44
N VAL A 124 -12.43 1.63 1.79
CA VAL A 124 -13.70 1.06 2.24
C VAL A 124 -13.35 -0.24 2.95
N GLY A 125 -13.58 -0.27 4.26
CA GLY A 125 -13.47 -1.50 5.05
C GLY A 125 -14.52 -2.51 4.60
N LEU A 126 -14.12 -3.78 4.50
CA LEU A 126 -15.02 -4.91 4.29
C LEU A 126 -15.67 -5.39 5.59
#